data_AF-S7J359-F1
#
_entry.id   AF-S7J359-F1
#
_cell.length_a   1.000
_cell.length_b   1.000
_cell.length_c   1.000
_cell.angle_alpha   90.00
_cell.angle_beta   90.00
_cell.angle_gamma   90.00
#
_symmetry.space_group_name_H-M   'P 1'
#
loop_
_entity.id
_entity.type
_entity.pdbx_description
1 polymer ?
#
loop_
_entity_poly.entity_id
_entity_poly.type
_entity_poly.pdbx_seq_one_letter_code
_entity_poly.pdbx_strand_id
1 'polypeptide(L)'
;MCLIGLSSCSQPSLSSFTEFIDSDYCAAARLGISRDCTDEIFGQQVVMTWNLPWRMRNLLPATLRLHLYCGDGHIETLVYEVHRLSGYRIYCLKNEDYHAYKGIVSYKVTLFSGDSEIITRRHHLWTEVISFNNS
;
A
#
# COMPACT_ATOMS: atom_id res chain seq x y z
N MET A 1 27.10 0.42 -39.73
CA MET A 1 26.32 1.34 -38.87
C MET A 1 25.61 0.48 -37.83
N CYS A 2 26.25 0.24 -36.68
CA CYS A 2 25.67 -0.55 -35.59
C CYS A 2 24.73 0.33 -34.77
N LEU A 3 23.42 0.14 -34.92
CA LEU A 3 22.41 0.65 -33.99
C LEU A 3 22.50 -0.18 -32.71
N ILE A 4 23.36 0.23 -31.77
CA ILE A 4 23.31 -0.25 -30.39
C ILE A 4 22.04 0.33 -29.78
N GLY A 5 20.95 -0.41 -29.89
CA GLY A 5 19.70 -0.09 -29.21
C GLY A 5 19.95 -0.11 -27.71
N LEU A 6 19.91 1.07 -27.08
CA LEU A 6 19.80 1.22 -25.63
C LEU A 6 18.41 0.71 -25.21
N SER A 7 18.19 -0.59 -25.25
CA SER A 7 17.05 -1.22 -24.59
C SER A 7 17.31 -1.13 -23.10
N SER A 8 16.90 0.00 -22.51
CA SER A 8 16.79 0.14 -21.07
C SER A 8 15.90 -0.99 -20.56
N CYS A 9 16.51 -1.98 -19.94
CA CYS A 9 15.83 -3.09 -19.28
C CYS A 9 15.17 -2.53 -18.01
N SER A 10 14.06 -1.80 -18.20
CA SER A 10 13.23 -1.37 -17.08
C SER A 10 12.71 -2.62 -16.37
N GLN A 11 12.96 -2.69 -15.06
CA GLN A 11 12.42 -3.71 -14.19
C GLN A 11 11.11 -3.21 -13.58
N PRO A 12 10.16 -4.10 -13.27
CA PRO A 12 8.98 -3.72 -12.51
C PRO A 12 9.41 -3.18 -11.14
N SER A 13 8.77 -2.10 -10.68
CA SER A 13 8.98 -1.54 -9.36
C SER A 13 7.66 -1.46 -8.60
N LEU A 14 7.74 -1.82 -7.33
CA LEU A 14 6.69 -1.64 -6.34
C LEU A 14 7.35 -0.98 -5.14
N SER A 15 6.71 0.05 -4.61
CA SER A 15 7.17 0.79 -3.44
C SER A 15 5.98 1.09 -2.54
N SER A 16 6.22 1.08 -1.24
CA SER A 16 5.18 1.35 -0.25
C SER A 16 5.75 1.97 1.01
N PHE A 17 4.99 2.86 1.63
CA PHE A 17 5.35 3.54 2.87
C PHE A 17 4.10 3.93 3.67
N THR A 18 4.28 4.10 4.98
CA THR A 18 3.23 4.58 5.88
C THR A 18 3.36 6.08 6.09
N GLU A 19 2.23 6.78 6.06
CA GLU A 19 2.12 8.16 6.53
C GLU A 19 1.13 8.21 7.71
N PHE A 20 1.42 9.06 8.68
CA PHE A 20 0.50 9.37 9.76
C PHE A 20 -0.43 10.49 9.32
N ILE A 21 -1.70 10.37 9.68
CA ILE A 21 -2.71 11.40 9.50
C ILE A 21 -2.96 12.00 10.86
N ASP A 22 -2.65 13.27 10.99
CA ASP A 22 -2.88 14.06 12.19
C ASP A 22 -3.64 15.34 11.86
N SER A 23 -3.87 16.16 12.89
CA SER A 23 -4.60 17.42 12.79
C SER A 23 -4.00 18.44 11.80
N ASP A 24 -2.76 18.27 11.36
CA ASP A 24 -2.10 19.17 10.42
C ASP A 24 -2.45 18.84 8.95
N TYR A 25 -3.03 17.66 8.71
CA TYR A 25 -3.57 17.26 7.41
C TYR A 25 -5.00 17.75 7.15
N CYS A 26 -5.65 18.37 8.13
CA CYS A 26 -7.00 18.93 7.96
C CYS A 26 -7.00 20.18 7.07
N ALA A 27 -8.01 20.30 6.20
CA ALA A 27 -8.20 21.50 5.37
C ALA A 27 -8.28 22.78 6.21
N ALA A 28 -8.90 22.70 7.40
CA ALA A 28 -8.95 23.80 8.36
C ALA A 28 -7.56 24.24 8.85
N ALA A 29 -6.64 23.30 9.10
CA ALA A 29 -5.27 23.61 9.48
C ALA A 29 -4.50 24.30 8.34
N ARG A 30 -4.72 23.86 7.09
CA ARG A 30 -4.14 24.51 5.91
C ARG A 30 -4.71 25.90 5.62
N LEU A 31 -5.95 26.16 6.04
CA LEU A 31 -6.64 27.43 5.82
C LEU A 31 -6.56 28.39 7.03
N GLY A 32 -5.88 28.00 8.11
CA GLY A 32 -5.71 28.83 9.31
C GLY A 32 -7.00 29.13 10.06
N ILE A 33 -8.01 28.27 9.95
CA ILE A 33 -9.33 28.45 10.59
C ILE A 33 -9.24 27.95 12.05
N SER A 34 -9.76 28.72 13.03
CA SER A 34 -9.68 28.35 14.45
C SER A 34 -10.40 27.01 14.72
N ARG A 35 -9.75 26.17 15.53
CA ARG A 35 -10.12 24.77 15.80
C ARG A 35 -11.19 24.65 16.89
N ASP A 36 -12.22 25.50 16.89
CA ASP A 36 -13.19 25.53 18.00
C ASP A 36 -14.18 24.35 17.98
N CYS A 37 -14.27 23.57 16.90
CA CYS A 37 -15.23 22.45 16.80
C CYS A 37 -14.97 21.48 15.63
N THR A 38 -13.84 20.78 15.60
CA THR A 38 -13.66 19.67 14.63
C THR A 38 -13.04 18.46 15.30
N ASP A 39 -13.74 17.32 15.20
CA ASP A 39 -13.20 15.99 15.54
C ASP A 39 -11.80 15.85 14.94
N GLU A 40 -10.81 15.66 15.79
CA GLU A 40 -9.43 15.48 15.36
C GLU A 40 -9.32 14.16 14.58
N ILE A 41 -9.06 14.25 13.28
CA ILE A 41 -8.89 13.07 12.42
C ILE A 41 -7.48 12.52 12.66
N PHE A 42 -7.40 11.43 13.43
CA PHE A 42 -6.18 10.65 13.58
C PHE A 42 -6.23 9.39 12.73
N GLY A 43 -5.09 8.98 12.21
CA GLY A 43 -5.00 7.74 11.47
C GLY A 43 -3.63 7.45 10.88
N GLN A 44 -3.61 6.42 10.05
CA GLN A 44 -2.48 6.02 9.24
C GLN A 44 -2.95 5.70 7.84
N GLN A 45 -2.06 5.88 6.86
CA GLN A 45 -2.30 5.41 5.52
C GLN A 45 -1.09 4.68 4.96
N VAL A 46 -1.36 3.64 4.17
CA VAL A 46 -0.34 2.92 3.41
C VAL A 46 -0.45 3.38 1.97
N VAL A 47 0.57 4.08 1.50
CA VAL A 47 0.69 4.50 0.11
C VAL A 47 1.43 3.41 -0.65
N MET A 48 0.83 2.92 -1.73
CA MET A 48 1.37 1.88 -2.59
C MET A 48 1.52 2.47 -3.99
N THR A 49 2.72 2.38 -4.55
CA THR A 49 3.01 2.87 -5.89
C THR A 49 3.62 1.75 -6.72
N TRP A 50 3.20 1.64 -7.99
CA TRP A 50 3.74 0.64 -8.90
C TRP A 50 4.14 1.28 -10.23
N ASN A 51 5.12 0.65 -10.86
CA ASN A 51 5.51 0.94 -12.23
C ASN A 51 5.92 -0.35 -12.94
N LEU A 52 5.20 -0.69 -14.00
CA LEU A 52 5.45 -1.85 -14.85
C LEU A 52 6.00 -1.38 -16.20
N PRO A 53 7.11 -1.98 -16.68
CA PRO A 53 7.61 -1.79 -18.04
C PRO A 53 6.52 -1.98 -19.09
N TRP A 54 6.57 -1.21 -20.18
CA TRP A 54 5.60 -1.30 -21.28
C TRP A 54 5.44 -2.73 -21.85
N ARG A 55 6.53 -3.51 -21.89
CA ARG A 55 6.53 -4.92 -22.30
C ARG A 55 5.60 -5.82 -21.47
N MET A 56 5.21 -5.38 -20.27
CA MET A 56 4.33 -6.10 -19.35
C MET A 56 2.85 -5.69 -19.48
N ARG A 57 2.48 -4.90 -20.50
CA ARG A 57 1.09 -4.47 -20.73
C ARG A 57 0.10 -5.63 -20.84
N ASN A 58 0.52 -6.77 -21.36
CA ASN A 58 -0.32 -7.96 -21.51
C ASN A 58 -0.58 -8.68 -20.17
N LEU A 59 0.06 -8.25 -19.07
CA LEU A 59 -0.20 -8.75 -17.72
C LEU A 59 -1.33 -7.96 -17.01
N LEU A 60 -1.93 -6.99 -17.69
CA LEU A 60 -3.07 -6.24 -17.18
C LEU A 60 -4.40 -6.90 -17.61
N PRO A 61 -5.45 -6.86 -16.77
CA PRO A 61 -5.47 -6.29 -15.43
C PRO A 61 -4.64 -7.13 -14.44
N ALA A 62 -3.88 -6.43 -13.60
CA ALA A 62 -3.11 -7.02 -12.52
C ALA A 62 -3.87 -6.88 -11.20
N THR A 63 -3.46 -7.62 -10.18
CA THR A 63 -4.08 -7.62 -8.85
C THR A 63 -3.08 -7.14 -7.82
N LEU A 64 -3.34 -6.00 -7.19
CA LEU A 64 -2.57 -5.49 -6.05
C LEU A 64 -3.20 -5.99 -4.75
N ARG A 65 -2.48 -6.81 -4.01
CA ARG A 65 -2.89 -7.35 -2.72
C ARG A 65 -2.12 -6.65 -1.60
N LEU A 66 -2.85 -6.14 -0.62
CA LEU A 66 -2.32 -5.55 0.60
C LEU A 66 -2.73 -6.42 1.78
N HIS A 67 -1.75 -7.01 2.45
CA HIS A 67 -1.93 -7.69 3.73
C HIS A 67 -1.51 -6.76 4.86
N LEU A 68 -2.38 -6.62 5.86
CA LEU A 68 -2.18 -5.75 7.02
C LEU A 68 -2.13 -6.58 8.29
N TYR A 69 -1.23 -6.20 9.19
CA TYR A 69 -1.23 -6.61 10.59
C TYR A 69 -1.44 -5.38 11.45
N CYS A 70 -2.53 -5.41 12.22
CA CYS A 70 -2.92 -4.33 13.11
C CYS A 70 -2.50 -4.62 14.56
N GLY A 71 -2.46 -3.58 15.39
CA GLY A 71 -1.97 -3.65 16.77
C GLY A 71 -2.87 -4.41 17.74
N ASP A 72 -4.13 -4.62 17.40
CA ASP A 72 -5.07 -5.50 18.11
C ASP A 72 -4.92 -6.98 17.74
N GLY A 73 -4.03 -7.30 16.79
CA GLY A 73 -3.85 -8.64 16.24
C GLY A 73 -4.76 -8.94 15.04
N HIS A 74 -5.57 -7.98 14.60
CA HIS A 74 -6.39 -8.12 13.40
C HIS A 74 -5.51 -8.26 12.15
N ILE A 75 -5.93 -9.15 11.24
CA ILE A 75 -5.27 -9.41 9.97
C ILE A 75 -6.29 -9.11 8.88
N GLU A 76 -5.97 -8.14 8.03
CA GLU A 76 -6.83 -7.77 6.90
C GLU A 76 -6.11 -8.04 5.57
N THR A 77 -6.86 -8.48 4.56
CA THR A 77 -6.35 -8.60 3.19
C THR A 77 -7.25 -7.85 2.24
N LEU A 78 -6.68 -6.84 1.60
CA LEU A 78 -7.34 -6.00 0.63
C LEU A 78 -6.84 -6.34 -0.77
N VAL A 79 -7.75 -6.29 -1.74
CA VAL A 79 -7.47 -6.66 -3.13
C VAL A 79 -7.96 -5.54 -4.03
N TYR A 80 -7.06 -5.01 -4.85
CA TYR A 80 -7.36 -3.95 -5.80
C TYR A 80 -7.00 -4.38 -7.22
N GLU A 81 -7.89 -4.10 -8.16
CA GLU A 81 -7.60 -4.30 -9.58
C GLU A 81 -6.78 -3.12 -10.14
N VAL A 82 -5.73 -3.46 -10.90
CA VAL A 82 -4.78 -2.53 -11.51
C VAL A 82 -4.89 -2.63 -13.02
N HIS A 83 -5.45 -1.58 -13.62
CA HIS A 83 -5.66 -1.47 -15.07
C HIS A 83 -4.57 -0.67 -15.80
N ARG A 84 -3.59 -0.14 -15.06
CA ARG A 84 -2.57 0.78 -15.58
C ARG A 84 -1.18 0.28 -15.23
N LEU A 85 -0.24 0.46 -16.15
CA LEU A 85 1.16 0.10 -15.97
C LEU A 85 1.81 0.83 -14.79
N SER A 86 1.43 2.08 -14.55
CA SER A 86 1.95 2.87 -13.43
C SER A 86 0.80 3.56 -12.71
N GLY A 87 0.92 3.71 -11.40
CA GLY A 87 -0.11 4.33 -10.59
C GLY A 87 0.16 4.19 -9.11
N TYR A 88 -0.84 4.57 -8.32
CA TYR A 88 -0.81 4.47 -6.88
C TYR A 88 -2.18 4.08 -6.31
N ARG A 89 -2.16 3.52 -5.10
CA ARG A 89 -3.32 3.24 -4.25
C ARG A 89 -2.98 3.64 -2.83
N ILE A 90 -3.99 4.10 -2.11
CA ILE A 90 -3.87 4.50 -0.72
C ILE A 90 -4.91 3.71 0.06
N TYR A 91 -4.48 2.98 1.07
CA TYR A 91 -5.35 2.45 2.11
C TYR A 91 -5.28 3.38 3.32
N CYS A 92 -6.43 3.73 3.89
CA CYS A 92 -6.54 4.63 5.02
C CYS A 92 -7.21 3.92 6.19
N LEU A 93 -6.57 3.97 7.35
CA LEU A 93 -7.12 3.56 8.63
C LEU A 93 -7.26 4.82 9.51
N LYS A 94 -8.48 5.24 9.84
CA LYS A 94 -8.73 6.52 10.53
C LYS A 94 -9.76 6.38 11.65
N ASN A 95 -9.79 7.38 12.53
CA ASN A 95 -10.83 7.59 13.54
C ASN A 95 -11.08 6.31 14.38
N GLU A 96 -12.34 5.91 14.51
CA GLU A 96 -12.76 4.76 15.32
C GLU A 96 -12.04 3.47 14.93
N ASP A 97 -11.87 3.20 13.62
CA ASP A 97 -11.17 2.00 13.14
C ASP A 97 -9.70 2.04 13.55
N TYR A 98 -9.06 3.21 13.47
CA TYR A 98 -7.67 3.37 13.92
C TYR A 98 -7.51 3.07 15.41
N HIS A 99 -8.44 3.55 16.24
CA HIS A 99 -8.43 3.28 17.67
C HIS A 99 -8.76 1.81 18.00
N ALA A 100 -9.74 1.22 17.30
CA ALA A 100 -10.15 -0.16 17.50
C ALA A 100 -9.02 -1.14 17.12
N TYR A 101 -8.43 -0.96 15.95
CA TYR A 101 -7.36 -1.81 15.44
C TYR A 101 -5.98 -1.47 16.01
N LYS A 102 -5.88 -0.40 16.83
CA LYS A 102 -4.62 0.10 17.42
C LYS A 102 -3.55 0.39 16.36
N GLY A 103 -3.98 0.90 15.21
CA GLY A 103 -3.12 1.21 14.08
C GLY A 103 -2.56 0.00 13.32
N ILE A 104 -1.86 0.29 12.24
CA ILE A 104 -1.12 -0.63 11.38
C ILE A 104 0.27 -0.83 11.97
N VAL A 105 0.59 -2.08 12.32
CA VAL A 105 1.91 -2.48 12.81
C VAL A 105 2.84 -2.84 11.66
N SER A 106 2.34 -3.61 10.69
CA SER A 106 3.13 -4.04 9.55
C SER A 106 2.25 -4.42 8.37
N TYR A 107 2.83 -4.43 7.17
CA TYR A 107 2.10 -4.75 5.96
C TYR A 107 2.99 -5.41 4.89
N LYS A 108 2.35 -6.16 3.99
CA LYS A 108 2.96 -6.75 2.79
C LYS A 108 2.11 -6.40 1.58
N VAL A 109 2.76 -5.92 0.53
CA VAL A 109 2.14 -5.54 -0.74
C VAL A 109 2.68 -6.44 -1.82
N THR A 110 1.79 -7.08 -2.57
CA THR A 110 2.16 -7.94 -3.68
C THR A 110 1.34 -7.59 -4.91
N LEU A 111 2.01 -7.52 -6.06
CA LEU A 111 1.36 -7.33 -7.35
C LEU A 111 1.37 -8.66 -8.11
N PHE A 112 0.20 -9.11 -8.55
CA PHE A 112 -0.01 -10.37 -9.26
C PHE A 112 -0.55 -10.14 -10.68
N SER A 113 -0.32 -11.10 -11.56
CA SER A 113 -1.02 -11.27 -12.83
C SER A 113 -1.64 -12.65 -12.85
N GLY A 114 -2.96 -12.74 -12.67
CA GLY A 114 -3.63 -14.01 -12.34
C GLY A 114 -3.05 -14.59 -11.05
N ASP A 115 -2.57 -15.83 -11.11
CA ASP A 115 -1.94 -16.52 -9.97
C ASP A 115 -0.42 -16.29 -9.87
N SER A 116 0.17 -15.56 -10.82
CA SER A 116 1.62 -15.33 -10.86
C SER A 116 2.00 -14.05 -10.11
N GLU A 117 2.88 -14.17 -9.12
CA GLU A 117 3.48 -13.03 -8.44
C GLU A 117 4.46 -12.30 -9.37
N ILE A 118 4.24 -11.00 -9.58
CA ILE A 118 5.15 -10.13 -10.33
C ILE A 118 6.25 -9.59 -9.42
N ILE A 119 5.84 -8.99 -8.29
CA ILE A 119 6.75 -8.34 -7.34
C ILE A 119 6.07 -8.19 -5.98
N THR A 120 6.85 -8.41 -4.91
CA THR A 120 6.43 -8.19 -3.52
C THR A 120 7.33 -7.16 -2.82
N ARG A 121 6.70 -6.38 -1.95
CA ARG A 121 7.36 -5.52 -0.97
C ARG A 121 6.76 -5.71 0.41
N ARG A 122 7.61 -5.60 1.42
CA ARG A 122 7.25 -5.84 2.81
C ARG A 122 7.73 -4.67 3.64
N HIS A 123 6.89 -4.24 4.59
CA HIS A 123 7.34 -3.39 5.68
C HIS A 123 8.43 -4.12 6.46
N HIS A 124 9.41 -3.39 7.01
CA HIS A 124 10.59 -4.00 7.63
C HIS A 124 10.25 -4.89 8.84
N LEU A 125 9.12 -4.64 9.50
CA LEU A 125 8.64 -5.43 10.63
C LEU A 125 7.78 -6.64 10.20
N TRP A 126 7.62 -6.90 8.90
CA TRP A 126 6.82 -8.02 8.42
C TRP A 126 7.53 -9.34 8.69
N THR A 127 6.85 -10.22 9.43
CA THR A 127 7.25 -11.62 9.63
C THR A 127 6.12 -12.53 9.19
N GLU A 128 6.47 -13.68 8.61
CA GLU A 128 5.47 -14.72 8.34
C GLU A 128 5.06 -15.32 9.70
N VAL A 129 3.76 -15.36 9.98
CA VAL A 129 3.25 -15.94 11.22
C VAL A 129 3.32 -17.46 11.08
N ILE A 130 4.12 -18.11 11.92
CA ILE A 130 4.18 -19.58 11.98
C ILE A 130 2.93 -20.04 12.75
N SER A 131 1.89 -20.44 12.02
CA SER A 131 0.74 -21.12 12.61
C SER A 131 1.10 -22.59 12.86
N PHE A 132 1.26 -22.97 14.12
CA PHE A 132 1.28 -24.38 14.49
C PHE A 132 -0.14 -24.92 14.36
N ASN A 133 -0.43 -25.55 13.23
CA ASN A 133 -1.59 -26.43 13.14
C ASN A 133 -1.26 -27.67 13.96
N ASN A 134 -1.71 -27.70 15.22
CA ASN A 134 -1.81 -28.94 15.96
C ASN A 134 -2.97 -29.74 15.34
N SER A 135 -2.61 -30.66 14.44
CA SER A 135 -3.47 -31.74 13.96
C SER A 135 -3.86 -32.68 15.10
#